data_AF-A0A3A8PZ37-F1
#
_entry.id   AF-A0A3A8PZ37-F1
#
_cell.length_a   1.000
_cell.length_b   1.000
_cell.length_c   1.000
_cell.angle_alpha   90.00
_cell.angle_beta   90.00
_cell.angle_gamma   90.00
#
_symmetry.space_group_name_H-M   'P 1'
#
loop_
_entity.id
_entity.type
_entity.pdbx_description
1 polymer ?
#
loop_
_entity_poly.entity_id
_entity_poly.type
_entity_poly.pdbx_seq_one_letter_code
_entity_poly.pdbx_strand_id
1 'polypeptide(L)'
;MFGDTELQAVLRKKSLYRLLARHEAERLGLVISQAELQATTDVFRHYFHLTRADEMHAWMAKTGTSLQELTEMMRDIALINRLDALYAAEIHAGMADQHRMLAARERLQGPRE
;
A
#
# COMPACT_ATOMS: atom_id res chain seq x y z
N MET A 1 -12.57 -22.31 11.09
CA MET A 1 -12.15 -20.97 11.54
C MET A 1 -10.66 -20.87 11.26
N PHE A 2 -10.28 -20.44 10.05
CA PHE A 2 -8.87 -20.30 9.71
C PHE A 2 -8.35 -19.07 10.44
N GLY A 3 -7.51 -19.28 11.46
CA GLY A 3 -6.77 -18.19 12.06
C GLY A 3 -5.91 -17.58 10.97
N ASP A 4 -6.18 -16.32 10.61
CA ASP A 4 -5.36 -15.58 9.66
C ASP A 4 -3.90 -15.69 10.12
N THR A 5 -3.04 -16.26 9.28
CA THR A 5 -1.60 -16.14 9.51
C THR A 5 -1.23 -14.65 9.55
N GLU A 6 -0.13 -14.27 10.22
CA GLU A 6 0.30 -12.87 10.27
C GLU A 6 0.39 -12.26 8.86
N LEU A 7 0.86 -13.05 7.88
CA LEU A 7 0.87 -12.66 6.47
C LEU A 7 -0.54 -12.43 5.91
N GLN A 8 -1.50 -13.33 6.17
CA GLN A 8 -2.88 -13.14 5.72
C GLN A 8 -3.53 -11.89 6.32
N ALA A 9 -3.28 -11.61 7.61
CA ALA A 9 -3.77 -10.40 8.26
C ALA A 9 -3.20 -9.12 7.60
N VAL A 10 -1.90 -9.13 7.28
CA VAL A 10 -1.25 -8.02 6.55
C VAL A 10 -1.84 -7.86 5.14
N LEU A 11 -2.00 -8.96 4.39
CA LEU A 11 -2.55 -8.93 3.04
C LEU A 11 -4.00 -8.42 3.05
N ARG A 12 -4.82 -8.90 3.99
CA ARG A 12 -6.21 -8.45 4.17
C ARG A 12 -6.28 -6.95 4.45
N LYS A 13 -5.42 -6.43 5.33
CA LYS A 13 -5.34 -4.99 5.63
C LYS A 13 -4.92 -4.17 4.40
N LYS A 14 -3.91 -4.64 3.64
CA LYS A 14 -3.50 -4.00 2.38
C LYS A 14 -4.61 -3.99 1.33
N SER A 15 -5.41 -5.06 1.23
CA SER A 15 -6.55 -5.11 0.32
C SER A 15 -7.67 -4.16 0.75
N LEU A 16 -7.96 -4.07 2.06
CA LEU A 16 -8.92 -3.10 2.59
C LEU A 16 -8.50 -1.66 2.28
N TYR A 17 -7.22 -1.32 2.47
CA TYR A 17 -6.71 0.02 2.18
C TYR A 17 -6.88 0.41 0.71
N ARG A 18 -6.60 -0.52 -0.20
CA ARG A 18 -6.84 -0.30 -1.64
C ARG A 18 -8.31 -0.07 -1.95
N LEU A 19 -9.19 -0.89 -1.38
CA LEU A 19 -10.64 -0.72 -1.55
C LEU A 19 -11.11 0.67 -1.07
N LEU A 20 -10.72 1.07 0.14
CA LEU A 20 -11.08 2.37 0.71
C LEU A 20 -10.49 3.53 -0.09
N ALA A 21 -9.25 3.40 -0.58
CA ALA A 21 -8.63 4.43 -1.41
C ALA A 21 -9.41 4.66 -2.71
N ARG A 22 -9.91 3.60 -3.36
CA ARG A 22 -10.76 3.73 -4.56
C ARG A 22 -12.07 4.46 -4.26
N HIS A 23 -12.76 4.06 -3.19
CA HIS A 23 -14.02 4.71 -2.79
C HIS A 23 -13.83 6.17 -2.43
N GLU A 24 -12.76 6.49 -1.71
CA GLU A 24 -12.48 7.84 -1.29
C GLU A 24 -12.05 8.73 -2.46
N ALA A 25 -11.26 8.18 -3.39
CA ALA A 25 -10.92 8.86 -4.62
C ALA A 25 -12.16 9.16 -5.47
N GLU A 26 -13.07 8.21 -5.61
CA GLU A 26 -14.34 8.40 -6.29
C GLU A 26 -15.18 9.50 -5.62
N ARG A 27 -15.30 9.46 -4.28
CA ARG A 27 -16.02 10.46 -3.49
C ARG A 27 -15.47 11.88 -3.67
N LEU A 28 -14.15 12.00 -3.79
CA LEU A 28 -13.45 13.27 -3.95
C LEU A 28 -13.28 13.70 -5.42
N GLY A 29 -13.69 12.87 -6.39
CA GLY A 29 -13.43 13.11 -7.80
C GLY A 29 -11.94 13.11 -8.17
N LEU A 30 -11.12 12.39 -7.40
CA LEU A 30 -9.68 12.28 -7.65
C LEU A 30 -9.41 11.30 -8.79
N VAL A 31 -8.62 11.76 -9.75
CA VAL A 31 -8.17 10.96 -10.89
C VAL A 31 -6.64 10.98 -10.92
N ILE A 32 -6.04 9.80 -11.04
CA ILE A 32 -4.59 9.65 -11.22
C ILE A 32 -4.23 9.98 -12.67
N SER A 33 -3.36 10.96 -12.84
CA SER A 33 -2.80 11.30 -14.14
C SER A 33 -1.85 10.21 -14.65
N GLN A 34 -1.59 10.18 -15.96
CA GLN A 34 -0.62 9.26 -16.55
C GLN A 34 0.79 9.47 -15.98
N ALA A 35 1.17 10.72 -15.68
CA ALA A 35 2.45 11.04 -15.07
C ALA A 35 2.59 10.45 -13.66
N GLU A 36 1.55 10.53 -12.82
CA GLU A 36 1.54 9.94 -11.48
C GLU A 36 1.57 8.42 -11.52
N LEU A 37 0.85 7.81 -12.47
CA LEU A 37 0.88 6.37 -12.69
C LEU A 37 2.27 5.90 -13.11
N GLN A 38 2.91 6.61 -14.04
CA GLN A 38 4.27 6.31 -14.49
C GLN A 38 5.27 6.46 -13.34
N ALA A 39 5.23 7.57 -12.60
CA ALA A 39 6.11 7.79 -11.45
C ALA A 39 5.98 6.69 -10.39
N THR A 40 4.74 6.27 -10.10
CA THR A 40 4.47 5.16 -9.17
C THR A 40 5.03 3.84 -9.70
N THR A 41 4.88 3.59 -11.00
CA THR A 41 5.42 2.39 -11.67
C THR A 41 6.95 2.40 -11.64
N ASP A 42 7.60 3.54 -11.82
CA ASP A 42 9.06 3.66 -11.79
C ASP A 42 9.62 3.41 -10.39
N VAL A 43 8.95 3.90 -9.34
CA VAL A 43 9.29 3.58 -7.94
C VAL A 43 9.16 2.09 -7.67
N PHE A 44 8.07 1.47 -8.12
CA PHE A 44 7.88 0.02 -8.01
C PHE A 44 9.00 -0.74 -8.71
N ARG A 45 9.31 -0.39 -9.96
CA ARG A 45 10.38 -1.01 -10.74
C ARG A 45 11.73 -0.86 -10.06
N HIS A 46 12.03 0.31 -9.51
CA HIS A 46 13.27 0.53 -8.78
C HIS A 46 13.36 -0.35 -7.53
N TYR A 47 12.30 -0.39 -6.71
CA TYR A 47 12.26 -1.17 -5.48
C TYR A 47 12.43 -2.67 -5.71
N PHE A 48 11.90 -3.20 -6.83
CA PHE A 48 12.02 -4.61 -7.19
C PHE A 48 13.19 -4.93 -8.12
N HIS A 49 14.07 -3.96 -8.42
CA HIS A 49 15.17 -4.10 -9.38
C HIS A 49 14.71 -4.56 -10.78
N LEU A 50 13.57 -4.05 -11.25
CA LEU A 50 12.95 -4.32 -12.56
C LEU A 50 13.18 -3.13 -13.52
N THR A 51 14.41 -2.65 -13.55
CA THR A 51 14.78 -1.40 -14.25
C THR A 51 14.82 -1.57 -15.76
N ARG A 52 14.98 -2.80 -16.26
CA ARG A 52 14.92 -3.15 -17.67
C ARG A 52 13.58 -3.76 -18.04
N ALA A 53 13.21 -3.65 -19.32
CA ALA A 53 11.93 -4.17 -19.82
C ALA A 53 11.85 -5.71 -19.75
N ASP A 54 12.95 -6.41 -20.02
CA ASP A 54 13.04 -7.87 -19.93
C ASP A 54 12.91 -8.37 -18.49
N GLU A 55 13.52 -7.69 -17.52
CA GLU A 55 13.36 -7.98 -16.08
C GLU A 55 11.89 -7.89 -15.66
N MET A 56 11.21 -6.82 -16.09
CA MET A 56 9.81 -6.60 -15.79
C MET A 56 8.91 -7.69 -16.40
N HIS A 57 9.11 -8.03 -17.67
CA HIS A 57 8.35 -9.10 -18.33
C HIS A 57 8.60 -10.47 -17.69
N ALA A 58 9.85 -10.78 -17.33
CA ALA A 58 10.19 -12.03 -16.66
C ALA A 58 9.54 -12.12 -15.27
N TRP A 59 9.50 -11.00 -14.54
CA TRP A 59 8.80 -10.92 -13.25
C TRP A 59 7.29 -11.16 -13.42
N MET A 60 6.64 -10.48 -14.37
CA MET A 60 5.22 -10.65 -14.66
C MET A 60 4.87 -12.10 -15.04
N ALA A 61 5.69 -12.73 -15.88
CA ALA A 61 5.52 -14.14 -16.25
C ALA A 61 5.67 -15.07 -15.03
N LYS A 62 6.65 -14.81 -14.15
CA LYS A 62 6.90 -15.60 -12.94
C LYS A 62 5.78 -15.46 -11.91
N THR A 63 5.19 -14.28 -11.78
CA THR A 63 4.11 -14.01 -10.81
C THR A 63 2.72 -14.27 -11.38
N GLY A 64 2.61 -14.57 -12.69
CA GLY A 64 1.33 -14.70 -13.37
C GLY A 64 0.53 -13.39 -13.42
N THR A 65 1.19 -12.24 -13.33
CA THR A 65 0.55 -10.92 -13.32
C THR A 65 0.45 -10.37 -14.73
N SER A 66 -0.75 -10.02 -15.17
CA SER A 66 -0.98 -9.33 -16.45
C SER A 66 -0.62 -7.84 -16.37
N LEU A 67 -0.42 -7.21 -17.54
CA LEU A 67 -0.13 -5.77 -17.60
C LEU A 67 -1.29 -4.94 -17.05
N GLN A 68 -2.53 -5.38 -17.29
CA GLN A 68 -3.72 -4.72 -16.77
C GLN A 68 -3.76 -4.77 -15.24
N GLU A 69 -3.58 -5.94 -14.63
CA GLU A 69 -3.58 -6.08 -13.17
C GLU A 69 -2.46 -5.28 -12.51
N LEU A 70 -1.28 -5.25 -13.12
CA LEU A 70 -0.19 -4.40 -12.67
C LEU A 70 -0.59 -2.91 -12.75
N THR A 71 -1.15 -2.48 -13.88
CA THR A 71 -1.57 -1.08 -14.09
C THR A 71 -2.61 -0.66 -13.06
N GLU A 72 -3.59 -1.52 -12.78
CA GLU A 72 -4.60 -1.30 -11.73
C GLU A 72 -3.96 -1.24 -10.34
N MET A 73 -3.00 -2.11 -10.06
CA MET A 73 -2.25 -2.09 -8.80
C MET A 73 -1.43 -0.80 -8.63
N MET A 74 -0.77 -0.32 -9.70
CA MET A 74 -0.01 0.93 -9.66
C MET A 74 -0.94 2.13 -9.49
N ARG A 75 -2.13 2.10 -10.11
CA ARG A 75 -3.15 3.14 -9.91
C ARG A 75 -3.64 3.18 -8.47
N ASP A 76 -3.90 2.03 -7.86
CA ASP A 76 -4.29 1.96 -6.45
C ASP A 76 -3.21 2.52 -5.52
N ILE A 77 -1.95 2.19 -5.77
CA ILE A 77 -0.83 2.71 -4.99
C ILE A 77 -0.70 4.22 -5.17
N ALA A 78 -0.85 4.73 -6.40
CA ALA A 78 -0.85 6.15 -6.67
C ALA A 78 -1.99 6.88 -5.94
N LEU A 79 -3.20 6.29 -5.91
CA LEU A 79 -4.34 6.81 -5.14
C LEU A 79 -4.04 6.84 -3.64
N ILE A 80 -3.49 5.77 -3.08
CA ILE A 80 -3.09 5.73 -1.67
C ILE A 80 -2.09 6.83 -1.37
N ASN A 81 -1.04 7.00 -2.18
CA ASN A 81 -0.02 8.03 -1.98
C ASN A 81 -0.62 9.44 -2.03
N ARG A 82 -1.58 9.67 -2.94
CA ARG A 82 -2.26 10.96 -3.06
C ARG A 82 -3.17 11.25 -1.87
N LEU A 83 -3.89 10.24 -1.38
CA LEU A 83 -4.71 10.36 -0.17
C LEU A 83 -3.85 10.52 1.08
N ASP A 84 -2.71 9.83 1.17
CA ASP A 84 -1.75 9.97 2.26
C ASP A 84 -1.21 11.42 2.33
N ALA A 85 -0.82 11.98 1.18
CA ALA A 85 -0.40 13.37 1.09
C ALA A 85 -1.54 14.36 1.43
N LEU A 86 -2.77 14.07 0.98
CA LEU A 86 -3.94 14.91 1.26
C LEU A 86 -4.30 14.92 2.75
N TYR A 87 -4.23 13.77 3.41
CA TYR A 87 -4.59 13.57 4.82
C TYR A 87 -3.37 13.52 5.76
N ALA A 88 -2.21 14.02 5.31
CA ALA A 88 -0.95 13.84 6.03
C ALA A 88 -1.01 14.39 7.46
N ALA A 89 -1.70 15.52 7.67
CA ALA A 89 -1.85 16.13 8.99
C ALA A 89 -2.71 15.26 9.93
N GLU A 90 -3.85 14.78 9.46
CA GLU A 90 -4.75 13.91 10.22
C GLU A 90 -4.11 12.55 10.51
N ILE A 91 -3.39 11.97 9.54
CA ILE A 91 -2.64 10.74 9.71
C ILE A 91 -1.57 10.93 10.79
N HIS A 92 -0.79 12.03 10.72
CA HIS A 92 0.24 12.32 11.70
C HIS A 92 -0.32 12.46 13.13
N ALA A 93 -1.46 13.14 13.28
CA ALA A 93 -2.15 13.23 14.56
C ALA A 93 -2.58 11.84 15.08
N GLY A 94 -3.16 11.00 14.22
CA GLY A 94 -3.55 9.63 14.57
C GLY A 94 -2.39 8.70 14.90
N MET A 95 -1.19 8.92 14.33
CA MET A 95 0.00 8.12 14.65
C MET A 95 0.44 8.31 16.12
N ALA A 96 0.27 9.50 16.69
CA ALA A 96 0.59 9.75 18.09
C ALA A 96 -0.26 8.86 19.03
N ASP A 97 -1.54 8.65 18.70
CA ASP A 97 -2.41 7.72 19.43
C ASP A 97 -1.95 6.27 19.33
N GLN A 98 -1.55 5.85 18.13
CA GLN A 98 -1.03 4.49 17.92
C GLN A 98 0.25 4.25 18.72
N HIS A 99 1.18 5.22 18.75
CA HIS A 99 2.39 5.12 19.56
C HIS A 99 2.08 5.02 21.06
N ARG A 100 1.13 5.82 21.56
CA ARG A 100 0.69 5.73 22.96
C ARG A 100 0.13 4.35 23.30
N MET A 101 -0.69 3.80 22.41
CA MET A 101 -1.29 2.47 22.59
C MET A 101 -0.25 1.34 22.57
N LEU A 102 0.71 1.40 21.64
CA LEU A 102 1.81 0.44 21.57
C LEU A 102 2.69 0.49 22.83
N ALA A 103 3.07 1.70 23.27
CA ALA A 103 3.85 1.86 24.49
C ALA A 103 3.09 1.37 25.74
N ALA A 104 1.77 1.57 25.81
CA ALA A 104 0.95 1.02 26.89
C ALA A 104 0.91 -0.51 26.87
N ARG A 105 0.77 -1.11 25.69
CA ARG A 105 0.81 -2.57 25.50
C ARG A 105 2.15 -3.15 25.94
N GLU A 106 3.27 -2.54 25.56
CA GLU A 106 4.61 -2.99 25.97
C GLU A 106 4.78 -2.97 27.49
N ARG A 107 4.33 -1.90 28.15
CA ARG A 107 4.36 -1.82 29.62
C ARG A 107 3.53 -2.90 30.30
N LEU A 108 2.38 -3.26 29.72
CA LEU A 108 1.49 -4.31 30.25
C LEU A 108 2.00 -5.72 29.99
N GLN A 109 2.82 -5.92 28.96
CA GLN A 109 3.38 -7.24 28.62
C GLN A 109 4.64 -7.60 29.42
N GLY A 110 5.18 -6.67 30.23
CA GLY A 110 6.40 -6.88 31.02
C GLY A 110 7.67 -6.99 30.15
N PRO A 111 8.88 -7.00 30.75
CA PRO A 111 10.10 -7.27 30.00
C PRO A 111 9.99 -8.65 29.35
N ARG A 112 10.36 -8.75 28.05
CA ARG A 112 10.63 -10.05 27.44
C ARG A 112 11.96 -10.55 28.03
N GLU A 113 11.91 -11.60 28.84
CA GLU A 113 13.09 -12.35 29.29
C GLU A 113 13.86 -12.98 28.12
#